data_AF-A0A7X7TFU7-F1
#
_entry.id   AF-A0A7X7TFU7-F1
#
_cell.length_a   1.000
_cell.length_b   1.000
_cell.length_c   1.000
_cell.angle_alpha   90.00
_cell.angle_beta   90.00
_cell.angle_gamma   90.00
#
_symmetry.space_group_name_H-M   'P 1'
#
loop_
_entity.id
_entity.type
_entity.pdbx_description
1 polymer ?
#
loop_
_entity_poly.entity_id
_entity_poly.type
_entity_poly.pdbx_seq_one_letter_code
_entity_poly.pdbx_strand_id
1 'polypeptide(L)'
;MTHYRWFKAMIVIVLLVNAVFMFAASPRYFLGTSANGYQVPKDGGLELMPIPGRDGWYTITIDFNEDNRDPMYDGHYYKVTDGTWSASGSWGTDHYAFQPAPVMITPDGQVAGLGSIYIKENTVLTILFDSNTKTIYDNAIQVFPTPRIYGSFNSAMGRGSDWSMKDGEALELADIYGDGTYHGFYTLPAFTGEGDGYMMATVLSTRFEPAWTIFGAYEQYVFDGTAGGMGKVSYLKPAEETTYVFTFDPKTKVTEVSPVFAGEIVALPGPTVYGDFNGWVVFGENALVFQKTEDVGKYRLTLTLPAYKGEGEGYMILVALSKKFYDDQWGKRWGVEEQYKLDGAPAGFGQASFLKPDRETVYTLTYDAATHVTSVSQ
;
A
#
# COMPACT_ATOMS: atom_id res chain seq x y z
N MET A 1 -69.47 36.85 -20.13
CA MET A 1 -68.14 37.13 -20.72
C MET A 1 -67.04 37.35 -19.66
N THR A 2 -67.21 36.81 -18.44
CA THR A 2 -66.37 37.11 -17.28
C THR A 2 -65.60 35.88 -16.74
N HIS A 3 -66.09 34.65 -16.93
CA HIS A 3 -65.41 33.44 -16.44
C HIS A 3 -64.22 32.98 -17.30
N TYR A 4 -64.18 33.33 -18.58
CA TYR A 4 -63.09 32.92 -19.50
C TYR A 4 -61.78 33.69 -19.27
N ARG A 5 -61.85 34.89 -18.70
CA ARG A 5 -60.67 35.71 -18.36
C ARG A 5 -59.95 35.20 -17.10
N TRP A 6 -60.69 34.71 -16.11
CA TRP A 6 -60.13 34.13 -14.89
C TRP A 6 -59.46 32.77 -15.14
N PHE A 7 -60.02 31.94 -16.03
CA PHE A 7 -59.44 30.64 -16.36
C PHE A 7 -58.11 30.75 -17.13
N LYS A 8 -57.99 31.73 -18.05
CA LYS A 8 -56.73 32.03 -18.75
C LYS A 8 -55.66 32.60 -17.81
N ALA A 9 -56.04 33.47 -16.87
CA ALA A 9 -55.11 33.97 -15.86
C ALA A 9 -54.60 32.85 -14.95
N MET A 10 -55.45 31.89 -14.56
CA MET A 10 -55.07 30.76 -13.72
C MET A 10 -54.13 29.78 -14.43
N ILE A 11 -54.36 29.47 -15.71
CA ILE A 11 -53.47 28.61 -16.51
C ILE A 11 -52.10 29.27 -16.72
N VAL A 12 -52.06 30.59 -16.98
CA VAL A 12 -50.80 31.34 -17.11
C VAL A 12 -50.05 31.38 -15.78
N ILE A 13 -50.75 31.54 -14.64
CA ILE A 13 -50.13 31.49 -13.30
C ILE A 13 -49.63 30.08 -12.96
N VAL A 14 -50.36 29.01 -13.30
CA VAL A 14 -49.90 27.63 -13.05
C VAL A 14 -48.72 27.24 -13.97
N LEU A 15 -48.67 27.77 -15.19
CA LEU A 15 -47.51 27.60 -16.08
C LEU A 15 -46.31 28.44 -15.64
N LEU A 16 -46.51 29.65 -15.11
CA LEU A 16 -45.45 30.48 -14.52
C LEU A 16 -44.94 29.91 -13.20
N VAL A 17 -45.81 29.35 -12.35
CA VAL A 17 -45.40 28.70 -11.09
C VAL A 17 -44.62 27.42 -11.39
N ASN A 18 -44.99 26.62 -12.41
CA ASN A 18 -44.19 25.47 -12.83
C ASN A 18 -42.85 25.87 -13.50
N ALA A 19 -42.82 26.97 -14.24
CA ALA A 19 -41.57 27.48 -14.83
C ALA A 19 -40.60 28.03 -13.77
N VAL A 20 -41.12 28.61 -12.68
CA VAL A 20 -40.30 29.10 -11.56
C VAL A 20 -39.75 27.95 -10.70
N PHE A 21 -40.43 26.81 -10.64
CA PHE A 21 -39.90 25.60 -9.98
C PHE A 21 -38.91 24.80 -10.85
N MET A 22 -38.77 25.09 -12.14
CA MET A 22 -37.78 24.44 -13.02
C MET A 22 -36.44 25.18 -13.13
N PHE A 23 -36.27 26.30 -12.41
CA PHE A 23 -34.97 26.98 -12.26
C PHE A 23 -34.63 27.16 -10.77
N ALA A 24 -34.66 26.07 -9.99
CA ALA A 24 -33.80 26.04 -8.82
C ALA A 24 -32.36 26.09 -9.36
N ALA A 25 -31.64 27.18 -9.10
CA ALA A 25 -30.23 27.27 -9.46
C ALA A 25 -29.53 26.01 -8.92
N SER A 26 -28.85 25.26 -9.79
CA SER A 26 -28.13 24.06 -9.38
C SER A 26 -27.27 24.39 -8.16
N PRO A 27 -27.17 23.49 -7.16
CA PRO A 27 -26.28 23.69 -6.04
C PRO A 27 -24.89 24.08 -6.54
N ARG A 28 -24.30 25.10 -5.93
CA ARG A 28 -22.98 25.62 -6.31
C ARG A 28 -21.96 25.09 -5.33
N TYR A 29 -20.83 24.63 -5.85
CA TYR A 29 -19.74 24.11 -5.06
C TYR A 29 -18.46 24.88 -5.38
N PHE A 30 -17.60 25.02 -4.38
CA PHE A 30 -16.40 25.83 -4.48
C PHE A 30 -15.21 25.08 -3.89
N LEU A 31 -14.05 25.29 -4.49
CA LEU A 31 -12.78 24.82 -3.98
C LEU A 31 -12.23 25.87 -2.99
N GLY A 32 -12.13 25.47 -1.72
CA GLY A 32 -11.36 26.22 -0.73
C GLY A 32 -9.94 25.68 -0.69
N THR A 33 -8.95 26.50 -1.05
CA THR A 33 -7.57 26.02 -1.24
C THR A 33 -6.52 27.09 -0.94
N SER A 34 -5.26 26.69 -0.75
CA SER A 34 -4.13 27.63 -0.62
C SER A 34 -4.09 28.63 -1.78
N ALA A 35 -4.42 28.17 -2.99
CA ALA A 35 -4.32 28.98 -4.20
C ALA A 35 -5.31 30.15 -4.31
N ASN A 36 -6.37 30.16 -3.50
CA ASN A 36 -7.28 31.29 -3.38
C ASN A 36 -7.32 31.87 -1.97
N GLY A 37 -6.31 31.58 -1.14
CA GLY A 37 -6.29 32.01 0.27
C GLY A 37 -7.49 31.49 1.07
N TYR A 38 -8.04 30.33 0.70
CA TYR A 38 -9.18 29.68 1.36
C TYR A 38 -10.49 30.50 1.34
N GLN A 39 -10.69 31.32 0.31
CA GLN A 39 -11.88 32.15 0.19
C GLN A 39 -13.11 31.39 -0.35
N VAL A 40 -14.21 31.34 0.42
CA VAL A 40 -15.46 30.63 0.04
C VAL A 40 -16.75 31.25 0.62
N PRO A 41 -17.74 31.67 -0.21
CA PRO A 41 -17.59 32.56 -1.33
C PRO A 41 -17.76 34.00 -0.82
N LYS A 42 -16.72 34.79 -0.86
CA LYS A 42 -16.85 36.24 -1.01
C LYS A 42 -15.56 36.68 -1.67
N ASP A 43 -15.68 37.29 -2.84
CA ASP A 43 -14.61 37.98 -3.56
C ASP A 43 -13.62 37.14 -4.39
N GLY A 44 -13.99 35.92 -4.85
CA GLY A 44 -13.16 35.18 -5.83
C GLY A 44 -13.08 33.66 -5.67
N GLY A 45 -14.04 33.03 -4.99
CA GLY A 45 -14.06 31.57 -4.79
C GLY A 45 -13.98 30.78 -6.11
N LEU A 46 -13.20 29.71 -6.11
CA LEU A 46 -12.98 28.85 -7.26
C LEU A 46 -14.17 27.89 -7.44
N GLU A 47 -15.16 28.30 -8.23
CA GLU A 47 -16.40 27.53 -8.45
C GLU A 47 -16.17 26.29 -9.31
N LEU A 48 -16.69 25.15 -8.86
CA LEU A 48 -16.73 23.92 -9.64
C LEU A 48 -17.91 23.97 -10.62
N MET A 49 -17.64 23.61 -11.88
CA MET A 49 -18.62 23.63 -12.96
C MET A 49 -19.34 22.28 -13.07
N PRO A 50 -20.67 22.25 -13.32
CA PRO A 50 -21.38 20.99 -13.52
C PRO A 50 -20.84 20.25 -14.76
N ILE A 51 -20.75 18.92 -14.67
CA ILE A 51 -20.32 18.06 -15.78
C ILE A 51 -21.55 17.74 -16.66
N PRO A 52 -21.57 18.15 -17.95
CA PRO A 52 -22.71 17.88 -18.82
C PRO A 52 -23.03 16.39 -18.94
N GLY A 53 -24.32 16.05 -18.82
CA GLY A 53 -24.79 14.67 -18.94
C GLY A 53 -24.53 13.79 -17.71
N ARG A 54 -24.08 14.37 -16.59
CA ARG A 54 -23.81 13.64 -15.34
C ARG A 54 -24.34 14.41 -14.13
N ASP A 55 -25.62 14.19 -13.83
CA ASP A 55 -26.32 14.92 -12.77
C ASP A 55 -25.65 14.79 -11.40
N GLY A 56 -25.48 15.93 -10.73
CA GLY A 56 -24.84 16.02 -9.43
C GLY A 56 -23.31 15.93 -9.45
N TRP A 57 -22.67 15.89 -10.61
CA TRP A 57 -21.20 15.91 -10.73
C TRP A 57 -20.68 17.28 -11.14
N TYR A 58 -19.58 17.69 -10.52
CA TYR A 58 -18.95 18.99 -10.72
C TYR A 58 -17.45 18.82 -10.91
N THR A 59 -16.80 19.75 -11.62
CA THR A 59 -15.37 19.70 -11.94
C THR A 59 -14.71 21.07 -11.89
N ILE A 60 -13.43 21.11 -11.54
CA ILE A 60 -12.56 22.26 -11.71
C ILE A 60 -11.14 21.77 -12.04
N THR A 61 -10.45 22.52 -12.90
CA THR A 61 -9.02 22.33 -13.11
C THR A 61 -8.27 23.50 -12.48
N ILE A 62 -7.27 23.18 -11.66
CA ILE A 62 -6.42 24.15 -10.98
C ILE A 62 -4.95 23.86 -11.29
N ASP A 63 -4.18 24.92 -11.49
CA ASP A 63 -2.73 24.85 -11.59
C ASP A 63 -2.12 25.13 -10.22
N PHE A 64 -1.70 24.08 -9.53
CA PHE A 64 -0.95 24.19 -8.29
C PHE A 64 0.52 24.45 -8.62
N ASN A 65 1.02 25.62 -8.25
CA ASN A 65 2.35 26.09 -8.62
C ASN A 65 3.03 26.80 -7.45
N GLU A 66 4.27 27.24 -7.62
CA GLU A 66 5.08 27.79 -6.52
C GLU A 66 4.43 29.01 -5.84
N ASP A 67 3.74 29.85 -6.61
CA ASP A 67 3.16 31.11 -6.13
C ASP A 67 1.94 30.91 -5.23
N ASN A 68 1.36 29.71 -5.23
CA ASN A 68 0.04 29.45 -4.63
C ASN A 68 0.05 28.31 -3.59
N ARG A 69 1.26 27.96 -3.13
CA ARG A 69 1.54 27.04 -2.02
C ARG A 69 1.12 27.64 -0.68
N ASP A 70 0.72 26.78 0.25
CA ASP A 70 0.49 27.16 1.63
C ASP A 70 1.80 27.62 2.29
N PRO A 71 1.84 28.84 2.86
CA PRO A 71 3.07 29.41 3.40
C PRO A 71 3.49 28.83 4.75
N MET A 72 2.59 28.15 5.47
CA MET A 72 2.87 27.63 6.81
C MET A 72 3.52 26.24 6.74
N TYR A 73 3.00 25.39 5.86
CA TYR A 73 3.34 23.98 5.83
C TYR A 73 3.95 23.51 4.51
N ASP A 74 4.01 24.39 3.52
CA ASP A 74 4.49 24.11 2.17
C ASP A 74 3.63 23.03 1.44
N GLY A 75 3.36 23.23 0.15
CA GLY A 75 2.45 22.38 -0.64
C GLY A 75 1.05 22.95 -0.77
N HIS A 76 0.10 22.13 -1.20
CA HIS A 76 -1.23 22.56 -1.60
C HIS A 76 -2.29 21.84 -0.79
N TYR A 77 -3.22 22.60 -0.22
CA TYR A 77 -4.36 22.04 0.53
C TYR A 77 -5.63 22.40 -0.17
N TYR A 78 -6.60 21.48 -0.19
CA TYR A 78 -7.92 21.81 -0.68
C TYR A 78 -9.05 21.03 -0.01
N LYS A 79 -10.24 21.63 -0.08
CA LYS A 79 -11.54 21.04 0.24
C LYS A 79 -12.58 21.48 -0.78
N VAL A 80 -13.59 20.65 -1.00
CA VAL A 80 -14.80 21.06 -1.71
C VAL A 80 -15.81 21.54 -0.68
N THR A 81 -16.53 22.63 -0.98
CA THR A 81 -17.52 23.21 -0.06
C THR A 81 -18.77 23.66 -0.81
N ASP A 82 -19.89 23.82 -0.10
CA ASP A 82 -21.14 24.40 -0.61
C ASP A 82 -21.18 25.93 -0.60
N GLY A 83 -20.04 26.56 -0.29
CA GLY A 83 -19.98 27.98 0.03
C GLY A 83 -19.87 28.28 1.53
N THR A 84 -19.75 27.26 2.38
CA THR A 84 -19.57 27.46 3.81
C THR A 84 -18.44 26.62 4.36
N TRP A 85 -17.77 27.11 5.41
CA TRP A 85 -16.83 26.32 6.21
C TRP A 85 -17.53 25.53 7.32
N SER A 86 -18.84 25.30 7.18
CA SER A 86 -19.58 24.50 8.14
C SER A 86 -19.20 23.02 8.02
N ALA A 87 -19.32 22.25 9.11
CA ALA A 87 -19.02 20.83 9.10
C ALA A 87 -19.88 20.03 8.09
N SER A 88 -21.11 20.49 7.82
CA SER A 88 -22.00 19.87 6.83
C SER A 88 -21.84 20.43 5.40
N GLY A 89 -21.09 21.51 5.24
CA GLY A 89 -20.90 22.22 3.97
C GLY A 89 -19.46 22.21 3.47
N SER A 90 -18.58 21.42 4.09
CA SER A 90 -17.18 21.28 3.69
C SER A 90 -16.73 19.83 3.75
N TRP A 91 -16.08 19.37 2.68
CA TRP A 91 -15.68 17.98 2.47
C TRP A 91 -14.20 17.92 2.08
N GLY A 92 -13.47 16.97 2.65
CA GLY A 92 -12.03 16.80 2.45
C GLY A 92 -11.63 15.34 2.55
N THR A 93 -10.64 15.03 3.39
CA THR A 93 -10.01 13.70 3.49
C THR A 93 -11.00 12.55 3.70
N ASP A 94 -11.99 12.74 4.57
CA ASP A 94 -12.99 11.70 4.91
C ASP A 94 -13.96 11.40 3.75
N HIS A 95 -13.94 12.26 2.75
CA HIS A 95 -14.79 12.20 1.56
C HIS A 95 -13.96 11.96 0.28
N TYR A 96 -12.65 11.75 0.42
CA TYR A 96 -11.78 11.51 -0.71
C TYR A 96 -11.88 10.06 -1.19
N ALA A 97 -11.98 9.86 -2.50
CA ALA A 97 -12.28 8.56 -3.10
C ALA A 97 -11.16 7.52 -2.93
N PHE A 98 -9.91 7.98 -2.85
CA PHE A 98 -8.76 7.13 -2.57
C PHE A 98 -8.43 7.18 -1.08
N GLN A 99 -8.32 6.03 -0.42
CA GLN A 99 -7.98 5.95 0.99
C GLN A 99 -6.72 5.10 1.19
N PRO A 100 -5.83 5.45 2.14
CA PRO A 100 -5.91 6.67 2.97
C PRO A 100 -5.69 7.93 2.13
N ALA A 101 -6.46 8.98 2.42
CA ALA A 101 -6.31 10.27 1.74
C ALA A 101 -4.94 10.90 2.01
N PRO A 102 -4.33 11.59 1.04
CA PRO A 102 -3.06 12.23 1.25
C PRO A 102 -3.21 13.42 2.21
N VAL A 103 -2.38 13.41 3.26
CA VAL A 103 -2.34 14.41 4.32
C VAL A 103 -0.92 14.88 4.55
N MET A 104 -0.76 16.10 5.06
CA MET A 104 0.53 16.54 5.56
C MET A 104 0.73 16.02 6.99
N ILE A 105 1.85 15.34 7.21
CA ILE A 105 2.32 14.91 8.53
C ILE A 105 3.52 15.78 8.91
N THR A 106 3.43 16.49 10.02
CA THR A 106 4.49 17.36 10.54
C THR A 106 5.66 16.53 11.07
N PRO A 107 6.85 17.13 11.30
CA PRO A 107 8.01 16.41 11.85
C PRO A 107 7.77 15.71 13.20
N ASP A 108 6.81 16.20 14.00
CA ASP A 108 6.37 15.61 15.27
C ASP A 108 5.23 14.57 15.12
N GLY A 109 4.88 14.20 13.88
CA GLY A 109 3.91 13.13 13.58
C GLY A 109 2.44 13.54 13.63
N GLN A 110 2.12 14.84 13.71
CA GLN A 110 0.75 15.34 13.73
C GLN A 110 0.22 15.55 12.31
N VAL A 111 -1.07 15.28 12.11
CA VAL A 111 -1.75 15.59 10.84
C VAL A 111 -2.14 17.08 10.81
N ALA A 112 -1.68 17.80 9.79
CA ALA A 112 -2.01 19.20 9.56
C ALA A 112 -3.10 19.38 8.49
N GLY A 113 -3.60 20.60 8.33
CA GLY A 113 -4.54 20.96 7.26
C GLY A 113 -6.02 20.74 7.59
N LEU A 114 -6.39 20.45 8.84
CA LEU A 114 -7.78 20.41 9.34
C LEU A 114 -8.71 19.50 8.50
N GLY A 115 -8.22 18.34 8.05
CA GLY A 115 -8.97 17.41 7.19
C GLY A 115 -9.05 17.82 5.72
N SER A 116 -8.16 18.72 5.26
CA SER A 116 -8.00 19.05 3.84
C SER A 116 -7.13 18.01 3.15
N ILE A 117 -7.41 17.77 1.87
CA ILE A 117 -6.59 16.91 1.02
C ILE A 117 -5.30 17.68 0.71
N TYR A 118 -4.16 17.00 0.82
CA TYR A 118 -2.83 17.59 0.66
C TYR A 118 -2.11 17.06 -0.57
N ILE A 119 -1.51 17.95 -1.36
CA ILE A 119 -0.68 17.63 -2.52
C ILE A 119 0.67 18.35 -2.35
N LYS A 120 1.78 17.61 -2.33
CA LYS A 120 3.10 18.21 -2.12
C LYS A 120 3.59 18.90 -3.38
N GLU A 121 3.35 18.30 -4.54
CA GLU A 121 3.93 18.66 -5.82
C GLU A 121 3.22 19.85 -6.46
N ASN A 122 3.95 20.65 -7.23
CA ASN A 122 3.34 21.58 -8.17
C ASN A 122 2.82 20.77 -9.37
N THR A 123 1.52 20.87 -9.64
CA THR A 123 0.84 20.05 -10.65
C THR A 123 -0.46 20.69 -11.12
N VAL A 124 -0.90 20.35 -12.33
CA VAL A 124 -2.24 20.68 -12.79
C VAL A 124 -3.20 19.57 -12.36
N LEU A 125 -4.13 19.89 -11.48
CA LEU A 125 -5.09 18.95 -10.91
C LEU A 125 -6.48 19.19 -11.48
N THR A 126 -7.12 18.13 -11.99
CA THR A 126 -8.55 18.11 -12.28
C THR A 126 -9.25 17.44 -11.11
N ILE A 127 -10.07 18.21 -10.40
CA ILE A 127 -10.84 17.79 -9.23
C ILE A 127 -12.28 17.60 -9.66
N LEU A 128 -12.87 16.47 -9.31
CA LEU A 128 -14.28 16.16 -9.51
C LEU A 128 -14.97 15.97 -8.16
N PHE A 129 -16.24 16.35 -8.10
CA PHE A 129 -17.06 16.19 -6.93
C PHE A 129 -18.41 15.57 -7.29
N ASP A 130 -18.70 14.40 -6.73
CA ASP A 130 -20.03 13.79 -6.77
C ASP A 130 -20.85 14.30 -5.59
N SER A 131 -21.71 15.27 -5.85
CA SER A 131 -22.56 15.86 -4.81
C SER A 131 -23.63 14.90 -4.28
N ASN A 132 -23.91 13.77 -4.94
CA ASN A 132 -24.88 12.80 -4.43
C ASN A 132 -24.30 12.05 -3.22
N THR A 133 -23.04 11.62 -3.33
CA THR A 133 -22.30 10.88 -2.31
C THR A 133 -21.37 11.77 -1.47
N LYS A 134 -21.20 13.02 -1.89
CA LYS A 134 -20.19 13.97 -1.37
C LYS A 134 -18.75 13.49 -1.60
N THR A 135 -18.51 12.65 -2.60
CA THR A 135 -17.19 12.06 -2.85
C THR A 135 -16.33 12.99 -3.71
N ILE A 136 -15.06 13.16 -3.32
CA ILE A 136 -14.07 13.95 -4.04
C ILE A 136 -13.13 13.00 -4.78
N TYR A 137 -12.90 13.29 -6.06
CA TYR A 137 -11.93 12.60 -6.90
C TYR A 137 -10.95 13.63 -7.45
N ASP A 138 -9.71 13.23 -7.69
CA ASP A 138 -8.78 14.01 -8.47
C ASP A 138 -7.84 13.10 -9.26
N ASN A 139 -7.15 13.66 -10.23
CA ASN A 139 -6.18 12.93 -11.04
C ASN A 139 -4.74 13.04 -10.50
N ALA A 140 -4.54 13.29 -9.20
CA ALA A 140 -3.23 13.16 -8.59
C ALA A 140 -2.78 11.69 -8.61
N ILE A 141 -1.47 11.49 -8.64
CA ILE A 141 -0.89 10.15 -8.52
C ILE A 141 -0.98 9.75 -7.06
N GLN A 142 -1.66 8.64 -6.80
CA GLN A 142 -1.85 8.09 -5.47
C GLN A 142 -0.99 6.84 -5.31
N VAL A 143 0.01 6.91 -4.44
CA VAL A 143 0.94 5.80 -4.17
C VAL A 143 0.32 4.87 -3.13
N PHE A 144 0.36 3.56 -3.40
CA PHE A 144 -0.10 2.58 -2.43
C PHE A 144 0.90 2.48 -1.26
N PRO A 145 0.45 2.29 -0.01
CA PRO A 145 1.35 2.13 1.14
C PRO A 145 2.34 0.97 0.98
N THR A 146 1.90 -0.09 0.31
CA THR A 146 2.75 -1.21 -0.10
C THR A 146 2.42 -1.64 -1.54
N PRO A 147 3.38 -2.28 -2.24
CA PRO A 147 3.14 -2.90 -3.53
C PRO A 147 2.00 -3.92 -3.43
N ARG A 148 1.19 -4.00 -4.49
CA ARG A 148 0.12 -4.99 -4.58
C ARG A 148 0.06 -5.60 -5.96
N ILE A 149 -0.41 -6.84 -6.05
CA ILE A 149 -0.66 -7.51 -7.33
C ILE A 149 -2.15 -7.43 -7.61
N TYR A 150 -2.51 -7.00 -8.81
CA TYR A 150 -3.89 -6.90 -9.27
C TYR A 150 -4.05 -7.62 -10.61
N GLY A 151 -5.27 -8.02 -10.94
CA GLY A 151 -5.52 -8.71 -12.20
C GLY A 151 -6.84 -9.45 -12.29
N SER A 152 -6.88 -10.39 -13.22
CA SER A 152 -8.09 -11.18 -13.56
C SER A 152 -8.42 -12.33 -12.60
N PHE A 153 -7.72 -12.42 -11.46
CA PHE A 153 -7.91 -13.49 -10.48
C PHE A 153 -8.87 -13.11 -9.36
N ASN A 154 -9.16 -11.82 -9.16
CA ASN A 154 -9.90 -11.34 -7.99
C ASN A 154 -11.25 -12.06 -7.84
N SER A 155 -12.02 -12.16 -8.93
CA SER A 155 -13.33 -12.80 -8.92
C SER A 155 -13.25 -14.30 -8.59
N ALA A 156 -12.29 -15.01 -9.19
CA ALA A 156 -12.05 -16.42 -8.93
C ALA A 156 -11.64 -16.70 -7.48
N MET A 157 -10.96 -15.76 -6.84
CA MET A 157 -10.59 -15.83 -5.42
C MET A 157 -11.70 -15.31 -4.47
N GLY A 158 -12.85 -14.87 -4.99
CA GLY A 158 -13.92 -14.27 -4.18
C GLY A 158 -13.54 -12.92 -3.57
N ARG A 159 -12.59 -12.21 -4.18
CA ARG A 159 -12.00 -10.95 -3.70
C ARG A 159 -12.53 -9.71 -4.45
N GLY A 160 -13.76 -9.76 -4.95
CA GLY A 160 -14.36 -8.64 -5.68
C GLY A 160 -14.14 -8.70 -7.19
N SER A 161 -14.15 -7.53 -7.83
CA SER A 161 -14.10 -7.45 -9.30
C SER A 161 -12.68 -7.63 -9.83
N ASP A 162 -12.57 -8.30 -10.97
CA ASP A 162 -11.30 -8.39 -11.70
C ASP A 162 -10.73 -7.01 -11.99
N TRP A 163 -9.41 -6.91 -11.95
CA TRP A 163 -8.63 -5.67 -12.11
C TRP A 163 -8.85 -4.63 -11.02
N SER A 164 -9.57 -4.97 -9.94
CA SER A 164 -9.64 -4.08 -8.79
C SER A 164 -8.31 -4.05 -8.04
N MET A 165 -7.90 -2.84 -7.71
CA MET A 165 -6.69 -2.56 -6.91
C MET A 165 -7.02 -2.22 -5.47
N LYS A 166 -8.29 -2.33 -5.05
CA LYS A 166 -8.73 -1.93 -3.71
C LYS A 166 -8.15 -2.85 -2.62
N ASP A 167 -8.08 -2.31 -1.41
CA ASP A 167 -7.68 -3.07 -0.23
C ASP A 167 -8.61 -4.28 -0.03
N GLY A 168 -8.02 -5.43 0.30
CA GLY A 168 -8.74 -6.70 0.41
C GLY A 168 -9.16 -7.33 -0.93
N GLU A 169 -9.12 -6.60 -2.05
CA GLU A 169 -9.39 -7.14 -3.39
C GLU A 169 -8.09 -7.56 -4.08
N ALA A 170 -7.11 -6.65 -4.17
CA ALA A 170 -5.76 -6.95 -4.65
C ALA A 170 -4.98 -7.86 -3.68
N LEU A 171 -3.88 -8.43 -4.15
CA LEU A 171 -2.93 -9.19 -3.33
C LEU A 171 -1.88 -8.22 -2.79
N GLU A 172 -2.05 -7.75 -1.55
CA GLU A 172 -1.10 -6.86 -0.88
C GLU A 172 0.19 -7.60 -0.54
N LEU A 173 1.33 -6.95 -0.78
CA LEU A 173 2.62 -7.45 -0.36
C LEU A 173 3.12 -6.63 0.82
N ALA A 174 3.90 -7.22 1.72
CA ALA A 174 4.45 -6.56 2.90
C ALA A 174 5.92 -6.94 3.11
N ASP A 175 6.71 -5.98 3.59
CA ASP A 175 8.09 -6.24 4.05
C ASP A 175 8.05 -6.90 5.43
N ILE A 176 7.67 -8.17 5.45
CA ILE A 176 7.53 -8.96 6.68
C ILE A 176 8.86 -9.34 7.33
N TYR A 177 9.99 -9.10 6.65
CA TYR A 177 11.34 -9.42 7.14
C TYR A 177 12.19 -8.17 7.40
N GLY A 178 11.70 -6.98 7.06
CA GLY A 178 12.41 -5.71 7.24
C GLY A 178 13.66 -5.58 6.36
N ASP A 179 13.72 -6.28 5.23
CA ASP A 179 14.87 -6.30 4.33
C ASP A 179 14.66 -5.47 3.04
N GLY A 180 13.53 -4.77 2.95
CA GLY A 180 13.15 -3.97 1.80
C GLY A 180 12.50 -4.77 0.67
N THR A 181 12.36 -6.08 0.80
CA THR A 181 11.65 -6.94 -0.16
C THR A 181 10.24 -7.23 0.33
N TYR A 182 9.26 -7.18 -0.56
CA TYR A 182 7.85 -7.31 -0.20
C TYR A 182 7.32 -8.70 -0.55
N HIS A 183 6.67 -9.35 0.41
CA HIS A 183 6.18 -10.72 0.27
C HIS A 183 4.68 -10.82 0.48
N GLY A 184 4.05 -11.78 -0.20
CA GLY A 184 2.66 -12.14 0.02
C GLY A 184 2.40 -13.61 -0.28
N PHE A 185 1.63 -14.28 0.58
CA PHE A 185 1.28 -15.70 0.43
C PHE A 185 -0.20 -15.82 0.08
N TYR A 186 -0.49 -16.33 -1.13
CA TYR A 186 -1.85 -16.37 -1.65
C TYR A 186 -2.16 -17.71 -2.30
N THR A 187 -3.32 -18.26 -1.94
CA THR A 187 -3.86 -19.49 -2.53
C THR A 187 -4.73 -19.12 -3.71
N LEU A 188 -4.28 -19.46 -4.92
CA LEU A 188 -5.04 -19.26 -6.14
C LEU A 188 -5.75 -20.57 -6.52
N PRO A 189 -7.03 -20.53 -6.93
CA PRO A 189 -7.70 -21.70 -7.46
C PRO A 189 -7.09 -22.13 -8.79
N ALA A 190 -7.42 -23.36 -9.22
CA ALA A 190 -7.10 -23.84 -10.56
C ALA A 190 -7.66 -22.89 -11.63
N PHE A 191 -6.87 -22.55 -12.64
CA PHE A 191 -7.33 -21.71 -13.74
C PHE A 191 -8.25 -22.51 -14.68
N THR A 192 -9.51 -22.09 -14.80
CA THR A 192 -10.52 -22.77 -15.64
C THR A 192 -10.82 -22.06 -16.96
N GLY A 193 -10.17 -20.92 -17.22
CA GLY A 193 -10.40 -20.12 -18.43
C GLY A 193 -9.66 -20.65 -19.67
N GLU A 194 -9.86 -19.95 -20.79
CA GLU A 194 -9.04 -20.12 -22.00
C GLU A 194 -7.80 -19.22 -21.93
N GLY A 195 -6.71 -19.60 -22.61
CA GLY A 195 -5.48 -18.80 -22.70
C GLY A 195 -4.37 -19.16 -21.69
N ASP A 196 -3.53 -18.17 -21.38
CA ASP A 196 -2.23 -18.37 -20.70
C ASP A 196 -2.30 -18.36 -19.17
N GLY A 197 -3.47 -18.15 -18.58
CA GLY A 197 -3.69 -18.13 -17.14
C GLY A 197 -4.27 -16.81 -16.65
N TYR A 198 -4.24 -16.60 -15.33
CA TYR A 198 -4.59 -15.32 -14.72
C TYR A 198 -3.60 -14.25 -15.18
N MET A 199 -4.13 -13.19 -15.77
CA MET A 199 -3.40 -11.96 -16.04
C MET A 199 -3.15 -11.20 -14.73
N MET A 200 -1.89 -10.82 -14.50
CA MET A 200 -1.42 -10.20 -13.26
C MET A 200 -0.37 -9.12 -13.55
N ALA A 201 -0.33 -8.08 -12.72
CA ALA A 201 0.75 -7.11 -12.70
C ALA A 201 0.94 -6.59 -11.27
N THR A 202 2.16 -6.17 -10.96
CA THR A 202 2.48 -5.48 -9.71
C THR A 202 2.22 -3.99 -9.91
N VAL A 203 1.40 -3.37 -9.05
CA VAL A 203 1.05 -1.96 -9.11
C VAL A 203 1.54 -1.23 -7.86
N LEU A 204 2.14 -0.07 -8.06
CA LEU A 204 2.70 0.78 -7.01
C LEU A 204 1.90 2.07 -6.79
N SER A 205 1.20 2.54 -7.83
CA SER A 205 0.34 3.71 -7.72
C SER A 205 -0.84 3.64 -8.67
N THR A 206 -1.86 4.42 -8.36
CA THR A 206 -3.07 4.58 -9.17
C THR A 206 -3.31 6.05 -9.46
N ARG A 207 -4.08 6.33 -10.51
CA ARG A 207 -4.56 7.67 -10.84
C ARG A 207 -6.02 7.59 -11.26
N PHE A 208 -6.84 8.53 -10.82
CA PHE A 208 -8.18 8.65 -11.36
C PHE A 208 -8.12 9.18 -12.78
N GLU A 209 -8.86 8.56 -13.69
CA GLU A 209 -9.02 9.02 -15.06
C GLU A 209 -10.38 9.75 -15.19
N PRO A 210 -10.41 11.10 -15.22
CA PRO A 210 -11.65 11.87 -15.25
C PRO A 210 -12.58 11.51 -16.40
N ALA A 211 -12.04 11.20 -17.58
CA ALA A 211 -12.86 10.93 -18.76
C ALA A 211 -13.67 9.63 -18.66
N TRP A 212 -13.15 8.66 -17.90
CA TRP A 212 -13.77 7.34 -17.72
C TRP A 212 -14.33 7.17 -16.30
N THR A 213 -13.99 8.08 -15.39
CA THR A 213 -14.31 8.05 -13.95
C THR A 213 -14.01 6.71 -13.28
N ILE A 214 -12.80 6.22 -13.54
CA ILE A 214 -12.25 5.01 -12.93
C ILE A 214 -10.86 5.31 -12.38
N PHE A 215 -10.47 4.56 -11.35
CA PHE A 215 -9.06 4.47 -10.98
C PHE A 215 -8.36 3.47 -11.89
N GLY A 216 -7.28 3.91 -12.52
CA GLY A 216 -6.40 3.07 -13.33
C GLY A 216 -5.01 3.00 -12.73
N ALA A 217 -4.35 1.84 -12.88
CA ALA A 217 -2.96 1.68 -12.49
C ALA A 217 -2.07 2.70 -13.21
N TYR A 218 -1.27 3.44 -12.46
CA TYR A 218 -0.38 4.48 -12.96
C TYR A 218 1.06 3.95 -13.10
N GLU A 219 1.69 3.60 -11.99
CA GLU A 219 2.98 2.91 -11.98
C GLU A 219 2.76 1.42 -11.74
N GLN A 220 3.12 0.61 -12.73
CA GLN A 220 2.91 -0.83 -12.71
C GLN A 220 3.98 -1.57 -13.51
N TYR A 221 4.21 -2.83 -13.16
CA TYR A 221 5.23 -3.69 -13.71
C TYR A 221 4.69 -5.08 -13.99
N VAL A 222 5.14 -5.68 -15.08
CA VAL A 222 5.08 -7.13 -15.23
C VAL A 222 6.14 -7.78 -14.34
N PHE A 223 6.02 -9.07 -14.08
CA PHE A 223 6.84 -9.80 -13.13
C PHE A 223 8.33 -9.84 -13.47
N ASP A 224 8.71 -9.64 -14.74
CA ASP A 224 10.12 -9.51 -15.13
C ASP A 224 10.75 -8.14 -14.82
N GLY A 225 9.98 -7.21 -14.23
CA GLY A 225 10.42 -5.87 -13.87
C GLY A 225 10.27 -4.82 -14.96
N THR A 226 9.81 -5.18 -16.16
CA THR A 226 9.50 -4.20 -17.21
C THR A 226 8.18 -3.47 -16.93
N ALA A 227 8.07 -2.22 -17.41
CA ALA A 227 6.87 -1.41 -17.21
C ALA A 227 5.64 -2.07 -17.86
N GLY A 228 4.60 -2.26 -17.05
CA GLY A 228 3.32 -2.82 -17.46
C GLY A 228 2.40 -1.80 -18.13
N GLY A 229 1.16 -2.21 -18.39
CA GLY A 229 0.13 -1.35 -18.97
C GLY A 229 -0.94 -2.14 -19.70
N MET A 230 -1.80 -1.45 -20.46
CA MET A 230 -2.87 -2.10 -21.22
C MET A 230 -2.32 -3.23 -22.12
N GLY A 231 -2.70 -4.47 -21.82
CA GLY A 231 -2.28 -5.67 -22.55
C GLY A 231 -0.85 -6.15 -22.25
N LYS A 232 -0.10 -5.47 -21.39
CA LYS A 232 1.26 -5.86 -20.96
C LYS A 232 1.22 -6.32 -19.51
N VAL A 233 1.00 -7.63 -19.36
CA VAL A 233 0.78 -8.30 -18.07
C VAL A 233 1.54 -9.62 -18.01
N SER A 234 1.77 -10.10 -16.80
CA SER A 234 2.27 -11.44 -16.53
C SER A 234 1.13 -12.43 -16.41
N TYR A 235 1.47 -13.72 -16.54
CA TYR A 235 0.50 -14.79 -16.50
C TYR A 235 0.89 -15.82 -15.44
N LEU A 236 -0.10 -16.30 -14.69
CA LEU A 236 0.05 -17.41 -13.77
C LEU A 236 -1.09 -18.41 -14.01
N LYS A 237 -0.75 -19.68 -14.27
CA LYS A 237 -1.71 -20.72 -14.64
C LYS A 237 -1.65 -21.92 -13.70
N PRO A 238 -2.25 -21.84 -12.50
CA PRO A 238 -2.33 -22.98 -11.59
C PRO A 238 -3.18 -24.09 -12.23
N ALA A 239 -2.64 -25.31 -12.30
CA ALA A 239 -3.39 -26.48 -12.79
C ALA A 239 -4.35 -27.03 -11.72
N GLU A 240 -4.04 -26.79 -10.46
CA GLU A 240 -4.84 -27.11 -9.28
C GLU A 240 -4.75 -25.94 -8.29
N GLU A 241 -5.59 -25.94 -7.25
CA GLU A 241 -5.49 -24.94 -6.20
C GLU A 241 -4.10 -24.97 -5.55
N THR A 242 -3.39 -23.84 -5.60
CA THR A 242 -1.97 -23.77 -5.22
C THR A 242 -1.71 -22.50 -4.42
N THR A 243 -0.96 -22.64 -3.32
CA THR A 243 -0.44 -21.48 -2.59
C THR A 243 0.88 -21.04 -3.22
N TYR A 244 1.00 -19.75 -3.49
CA TYR A 244 2.20 -19.12 -4.01
C TYR A 244 2.75 -18.10 -3.02
N VAL A 245 4.07 -17.99 -2.97
CA VAL A 245 4.75 -16.79 -2.49
C VAL A 245 5.02 -15.88 -3.67
N PHE A 246 4.60 -14.62 -3.54
CA PHE A 246 4.99 -13.52 -4.41
C PHE A 246 6.03 -12.69 -3.68
N THR A 247 7.16 -12.42 -4.33
CA THR A 247 8.29 -11.66 -3.79
C THR A 247 8.63 -10.52 -4.73
N PHE A 248 8.39 -9.29 -4.31
CA PHE A 248 8.66 -8.09 -5.09
C PHE A 248 9.88 -7.34 -4.55
N ASP A 249 10.87 -7.13 -5.41
CA ASP A 249 12.03 -6.28 -5.12
C ASP A 249 11.81 -4.87 -5.68
N PRO A 250 11.69 -3.83 -4.84
CA PRO A 250 11.47 -2.46 -5.30
C PRO A 250 12.68 -1.84 -6.02
N LYS A 251 13.89 -2.40 -5.90
CA LYS A 251 15.09 -1.92 -6.60
C LYS A 251 15.09 -2.35 -8.06
N THR A 252 14.79 -3.63 -8.32
CA THR A 252 14.77 -4.21 -9.67
C THR A 252 13.39 -4.19 -10.33
N LYS A 253 12.33 -3.96 -9.54
CA LYS A 253 10.91 -4.04 -9.91
C LYS A 253 10.44 -5.45 -10.30
N VAL A 254 11.28 -6.47 -10.12
CA VAL A 254 10.97 -7.87 -10.42
C VAL A 254 10.02 -8.42 -9.35
N THR A 255 9.07 -9.25 -9.80
CA THR A 255 8.21 -10.04 -8.92
C THR A 255 8.46 -11.52 -9.18
N GLU A 256 9.13 -12.20 -8.25
CA GLU A 256 9.29 -13.65 -8.31
C GLU A 256 8.04 -14.34 -7.76
N VAL A 257 7.67 -15.45 -8.38
CA VAL A 257 6.50 -16.25 -7.98
C VAL A 257 6.93 -17.70 -7.86
N SER A 258 6.65 -18.34 -6.73
CA SER A 258 6.98 -19.75 -6.50
C SER A 258 5.87 -20.44 -5.72
N PRO A 259 5.49 -21.68 -6.10
CA PRO A 259 4.56 -22.46 -5.30
C PRO A 259 5.19 -22.79 -3.95
N VAL A 260 4.38 -22.86 -2.90
CA VAL A 260 4.77 -23.26 -1.55
C VAL A 260 3.76 -24.25 -0.98
N PHE A 261 4.24 -25.24 -0.25
CA PHE A 261 3.41 -26.31 0.27
C PHE A 261 3.42 -26.32 1.81
N ALA A 262 2.25 -26.58 2.41
CA ALA A 262 2.16 -26.66 3.87
C ALA A 262 3.12 -27.74 4.41
N GLY A 263 3.97 -27.37 5.36
CA GLY A 263 4.97 -28.25 5.94
C GLY A 263 6.21 -28.46 5.07
N GLU A 264 6.34 -27.77 3.94
CA GLU A 264 7.55 -27.77 3.13
C GLU A 264 8.75 -27.29 3.95
N ILE A 265 9.84 -28.05 3.92
CA ILE A 265 11.10 -27.72 4.59
C ILE A 265 12.16 -27.44 3.52
N VAL A 266 12.80 -26.27 3.63
CA VAL A 266 13.83 -25.81 2.70
C VAL A 266 15.10 -25.52 3.49
N ALA A 267 16.22 -26.11 3.05
CA ALA A 267 17.53 -25.81 3.61
C ALA A 267 17.91 -24.34 3.33
N LEU A 268 18.51 -23.67 4.32
CA LEU A 268 19.10 -22.35 4.11
C LEU A 268 20.37 -22.48 3.24
N PRO A 269 20.81 -21.40 2.56
CA PRO A 269 22.03 -21.43 1.73
C PRO A 269 23.30 -21.86 2.51
N GLY A 270 23.28 -21.67 3.82
CA GLY A 270 24.24 -22.19 4.77
C GLY A 270 23.70 -22.04 6.20
N PRO A 271 24.46 -22.52 7.21
CA PRO A 271 24.15 -22.21 8.61
C PRO A 271 24.02 -20.71 8.77
N THR A 272 22.99 -20.25 9.47
CA THR A 272 22.67 -18.83 9.58
C THR A 272 22.52 -18.46 11.05
N VAL A 273 23.30 -17.49 11.52
CA VAL A 273 23.12 -16.96 12.88
C VAL A 273 21.97 -15.96 12.87
N TYR A 274 21.14 -16.00 13.91
CA TYR A 274 20.03 -15.07 14.05
C TYR A 274 19.62 -14.91 15.50
N GLY A 275 18.83 -13.86 15.78
CA GLY A 275 18.39 -13.53 17.12
C GLY A 275 17.65 -12.21 17.22
N ASP A 276 17.46 -11.75 18.45
CA ASP A 276 16.82 -10.44 18.72
C ASP A 276 17.61 -9.27 18.12
N PHE A 277 18.94 -9.39 18.04
CA PHE A 277 19.84 -8.39 17.47
C PHE A 277 19.65 -8.14 15.96
N ASN A 278 19.05 -9.07 15.22
CA ASN A 278 18.72 -8.90 13.79
C ASN A 278 17.23 -9.07 13.49
N GLY A 279 16.36 -8.90 14.50
CA GLY A 279 14.91 -9.01 14.32
C GLY A 279 14.42 -10.42 14.00
N TRP A 280 15.19 -11.46 14.34
CA TRP A 280 14.92 -12.87 14.06
C TRP A 280 14.95 -13.24 12.57
N VAL A 281 15.67 -12.50 11.74
CA VAL A 281 15.77 -12.74 10.30
C VAL A 281 16.77 -13.87 9.97
N VAL A 282 16.35 -14.83 9.14
CA VAL A 282 17.16 -16.02 8.75
C VAL A 282 17.34 -16.20 7.23
N PHE A 283 16.78 -15.32 6.42
CA PHE A 283 16.96 -15.28 4.96
C PHE A 283 16.72 -13.85 4.46
N GLY A 284 17.04 -13.57 3.19
CA GLY A 284 17.01 -12.22 2.64
C GLY A 284 18.32 -11.46 2.84
N GLU A 285 18.36 -10.17 2.49
CA GLU A 285 19.59 -9.35 2.53
C GLU A 285 20.15 -9.20 3.96
N ASN A 286 19.29 -9.26 4.98
CA ASN A 286 19.66 -9.09 6.39
C ASN A 286 20.07 -10.40 7.09
N ALA A 287 20.06 -11.53 6.38
CA ALA A 287 20.44 -12.81 6.96
C ALA A 287 21.96 -12.93 7.13
N LEU A 288 22.39 -13.38 8.30
CA LEU A 288 23.80 -13.54 8.62
C LEU A 288 24.25 -14.98 8.38
N VAL A 289 24.52 -15.28 7.12
CA VAL A 289 24.90 -16.62 6.65
C VAL A 289 26.39 -16.86 6.87
N PHE A 290 26.74 -17.95 7.55
CA PHE A 290 28.13 -18.34 7.71
C PHE A 290 28.75 -18.73 6.37
N GLN A 291 30.00 -18.33 6.16
CA GLN A 291 30.79 -18.65 4.97
C GLN A 291 31.54 -19.96 5.17
N LYS A 292 31.63 -20.79 4.12
CA LYS A 292 32.44 -22.02 4.16
C LYS A 292 33.90 -21.68 4.42
N THR A 293 34.57 -22.51 5.22
CA THR A 293 36.02 -22.46 5.40
C THR A 293 36.72 -23.56 4.60
N GLU A 294 38.05 -23.59 4.62
CA GLU A 294 38.84 -24.68 4.03
C GLU A 294 38.62 -26.01 4.76
N ASP A 295 38.30 -25.96 6.06
CA ASP A 295 37.99 -27.13 6.85
C ASP A 295 36.59 -27.65 6.51
N VAL A 296 36.52 -28.91 6.09
CA VAL A 296 35.26 -29.55 5.68
C VAL A 296 34.24 -29.51 6.82
N GLY A 297 33.05 -28.99 6.52
CA GLY A 297 31.95 -28.90 7.50
C GLY A 297 32.10 -27.75 8.50
N LYS A 298 33.15 -26.93 8.41
CA LYS A 298 33.32 -25.74 9.23
C LYS A 298 32.95 -24.48 8.46
N TYR A 299 32.22 -23.61 9.15
CA TYR A 299 31.73 -22.36 8.59
C TYR A 299 32.08 -21.21 9.53
N ARG A 300 32.39 -20.03 9.01
CA ARG A 300 32.80 -18.86 9.79
C ARG A 300 32.00 -17.62 9.43
N LEU A 301 31.73 -16.80 10.44
CA LEU A 301 31.08 -15.51 10.30
C LEU A 301 31.66 -14.52 11.31
N THR A 302 31.69 -13.24 10.94
CA THR A 302 31.93 -12.13 11.86
C THR A 302 30.61 -11.48 12.26
N LEU A 303 30.38 -11.32 13.55
CA LEU A 303 29.18 -10.68 14.11
C LEU A 303 29.60 -9.51 15.01
N THR A 304 29.15 -8.31 14.69
CA THR A 304 29.36 -7.13 15.55
C THR A 304 28.11 -6.88 16.37
N LEU A 305 28.25 -6.84 17.69
CA LEU A 305 27.16 -6.49 18.61
C LEU A 305 27.53 -5.24 19.41
N PRO A 306 26.61 -4.26 19.55
CA PRO A 306 26.82 -3.14 20.44
C PRO A 306 26.74 -3.58 21.91
N ALA A 307 27.20 -2.74 22.82
CA ALA A 307 27.05 -2.96 24.27
C ALA A 307 25.59 -3.32 24.62
N TYR A 308 25.40 -4.43 25.34
CA TYR A 308 24.07 -4.85 25.77
C TYR A 308 23.58 -3.95 26.91
N LYS A 309 22.47 -3.23 26.66
CA LYS A 309 21.87 -2.29 27.62
C LYS A 309 20.60 -2.82 28.31
N GLY A 310 20.17 -4.04 27.98
CA GLY A 310 19.00 -4.67 28.58
C GLY A 310 19.29 -5.24 29.97
N GLU A 311 18.22 -5.64 30.67
CA GLU A 311 18.31 -6.25 32.00
C GLU A 311 18.47 -7.79 31.95
N GLY A 312 18.34 -8.40 30.78
CA GLY A 312 18.37 -9.85 30.58
C GLY A 312 19.77 -10.49 30.51
N GLU A 313 19.79 -11.75 30.04
CA GLU A 313 21.01 -12.57 29.92
C GLU A 313 21.95 -12.16 28.78
N GLY A 314 21.49 -11.28 27.88
CA GLY A 314 22.24 -10.82 26.70
C GLY A 314 21.37 -10.83 25.45
N TYR A 315 21.98 -10.63 24.29
CA TYR A 315 21.35 -10.90 23.00
C TYR A 315 21.08 -12.38 22.87
N MET A 316 19.87 -12.74 22.43
CA MET A 316 19.50 -14.12 22.12
C MET A 316 20.14 -14.53 20.79
N ILE A 317 20.80 -15.68 20.77
CA ILE A 317 21.52 -16.17 19.58
C ILE A 317 21.24 -17.65 19.36
N LEU A 318 20.93 -17.96 18.10
CA LEU A 318 20.70 -19.30 17.58
C LEU A 318 21.35 -19.46 16.20
N VAL A 319 21.54 -20.70 15.77
CA VAL A 319 21.95 -21.04 14.41
C VAL A 319 20.84 -21.85 13.75
N ALA A 320 20.29 -21.35 12.65
CA ALA A 320 19.29 -22.03 11.84
C ALA A 320 19.95 -22.73 10.64
N LEU A 321 19.43 -23.91 10.28
CA LEU A 321 19.87 -24.69 9.11
C LEU A 321 18.77 -24.81 8.05
N SER A 322 17.50 -24.80 8.46
CA SER A 322 16.38 -24.92 7.55
C SER A 322 15.18 -24.10 8.02
N LYS A 323 14.32 -23.77 7.06
CA LYS A 323 13.04 -23.12 7.28
C LYS A 323 11.89 -24.03 6.85
N LYS A 324 10.73 -23.86 7.46
CA LYS A 324 9.49 -24.54 7.12
C LYS A 324 8.38 -23.55 6.80
N PHE A 325 7.56 -23.89 5.81
CA PHE A 325 6.37 -23.14 5.50
C PHE A 325 5.22 -23.60 6.41
N TYR A 326 4.79 -22.69 7.28
CA TYR A 326 3.65 -22.87 8.17
C TYR A 326 2.40 -22.30 7.50
N ASP A 327 1.35 -23.12 7.44
CA ASP A 327 -0.02 -22.70 7.14
C ASP A 327 -0.90 -23.20 8.28
N ASP A 328 -0.94 -22.41 9.35
CA ASP A 328 -1.61 -22.74 10.61
C ASP A 328 -2.50 -21.58 11.07
N GLN A 329 -3.04 -21.68 12.29
CA GLN A 329 -3.92 -20.66 12.88
C GLN A 329 -3.28 -19.26 13.03
N TRP A 330 -1.96 -19.14 12.91
CA TRP A 330 -1.22 -17.88 12.95
C TRP A 330 -0.92 -17.34 11.55
N GLY A 331 -1.44 -17.98 10.50
CA GLY A 331 -1.31 -17.57 9.11
C GLY A 331 -0.15 -18.23 8.36
N LYS A 332 -0.04 -17.86 7.08
CA LYS A 332 0.94 -18.38 6.12
C LYS A 332 2.29 -17.66 6.30
N ARG A 333 3.35 -18.40 6.62
CA ARG A 333 4.69 -17.81 6.85
C ARG A 333 5.81 -18.83 6.70
N TRP A 334 7.01 -18.37 6.40
CA TRP A 334 8.22 -19.13 6.66
C TRP A 334 8.63 -18.96 8.13
N GLY A 335 8.97 -20.07 8.80
CA GLY A 335 9.56 -20.07 10.14
C GLY A 335 10.77 -21.00 10.18
N VAL A 336 11.57 -20.93 11.23
CA VAL A 336 12.72 -21.84 11.42
C VAL A 336 12.22 -23.24 11.79
N GLU A 337 12.82 -24.27 11.20
CA GLU A 337 12.52 -25.69 11.50
C GLU A 337 13.68 -26.33 12.26
N GLU A 338 14.85 -26.41 11.62
CA GLU A 338 16.04 -26.98 12.24
C GLU A 338 16.96 -25.88 12.74
N GLN A 339 17.24 -25.90 14.04
CA GLN A 339 18.03 -24.89 14.73
C GLN A 339 18.71 -25.42 15.98
N TYR A 340 19.81 -24.77 16.34
CA TYR A 340 20.68 -25.15 17.44
C TYR A 340 21.10 -23.94 18.26
N LYS A 341 21.29 -24.18 19.55
CA LYS A 341 22.05 -23.31 20.44
C LYS A 341 23.54 -23.36 20.07
N LEU A 342 24.32 -22.40 20.57
CA LEU A 342 25.77 -22.35 20.34
C LEU A 342 26.51 -23.58 20.91
N ASP A 343 25.94 -24.24 21.92
CA ASP A 343 26.46 -25.50 22.48
C ASP A 343 26.15 -26.75 21.62
N GLY A 344 25.48 -26.58 20.47
CA GLY A 344 25.11 -27.67 19.56
C GLY A 344 23.87 -28.45 19.95
N ALA A 345 23.20 -28.11 21.07
CA ALA A 345 21.93 -28.72 21.39
C ALA A 345 20.79 -28.15 20.51
N PRO A 346 19.86 -28.98 20.01
CA PRO A 346 18.67 -28.51 19.31
C PRO A 346 17.92 -27.46 20.12
N ALA A 347 17.44 -26.41 19.46
CA ALA A 347 16.68 -25.34 20.09
C ALA A 347 15.19 -25.44 19.75
N GLY A 348 14.36 -25.48 20.78
CA GLY A 348 12.91 -25.34 20.67
C GLY A 348 12.43 -23.91 20.94
N PHE A 349 11.11 -23.73 20.95
CA PHE A 349 10.49 -22.46 21.30
C PHE A 349 10.95 -21.96 22.69
N GLY A 350 11.44 -20.72 22.76
CA GLY A 350 11.92 -20.10 23.99
C GLY A 350 13.32 -20.51 24.46
N GLN A 351 14.05 -21.31 23.67
CA GLN A 351 15.43 -21.70 23.98
C GLN A 351 16.40 -20.90 23.11
N ALA A 352 17.42 -20.30 23.73
CA ALA A 352 18.46 -19.54 23.04
C ALA A 352 19.81 -19.67 23.76
N SER A 353 20.90 -19.35 23.06
CA SER A 353 22.16 -18.97 23.71
C SER A 353 22.23 -17.47 23.88
N PHE A 354 23.16 -16.98 24.69
CA PHE A 354 23.26 -15.55 24.99
C PHE A 354 24.68 -15.02 24.81
N LEU A 355 24.80 -13.83 24.23
CA LEU A 355 26.01 -13.01 24.27
C LEU A 355 25.71 -11.67 24.94
N LYS A 356 26.50 -11.31 25.95
CA LYS A 356 26.33 -10.09 26.73
C LYS A 356 27.58 -9.19 26.68
N PRO A 357 27.83 -8.52 25.54
CA PRO A 357 28.95 -7.58 25.43
C PRO A 357 28.73 -6.35 26.32
N ASP A 358 29.76 -5.92 27.06
CA ASP A 358 29.76 -4.70 27.89
C ASP A 358 30.11 -3.43 27.09
N ARG A 359 30.71 -3.61 25.92
CA ARG A 359 31.03 -2.60 24.91
C ARG A 359 30.78 -3.16 23.51
N GLU A 360 30.79 -2.32 22.48
CA GLU A 360 30.77 -2.83 21.10
C GLU A 360 31.88 -3.87 20.90
N THR A 361 31.49 -5.06 20.45
CA THR A 361 32.37 -6.23 20.36
C THR A 361 32.15 -6.91 19.02
N VAL A 362 33.26 -7.21 18.34
CA VAL A 362 33.29 -8.01 17.12
C VAL A 362 33.59 -9.45 17.52
N TYR A 363 32.69 -10.37 17.19
CA TYR A 363 32.84 -11.80 17.43
C TYR A 363 33.18 -12.52 16.13
N THR A 364 34.09 -13.49 16.22
CA THR A 364 34.24 -14.54 15.21
C THR A 364 33.48 -15.77 15.69
N LEU A 365 32.44 -16.17 14.94
CA LEU A 365 31.73 -17.42 15.15
C LEU A 365 32.26 -18.46 14.19
N THR A 366 32.51 -19.68 14.67
CA THR A 366 32.81 -20.84 13.83
C THR A 366 31.85 -21.97 14.16
N TYR A 367 31.01 -22.33 13.18
CA TYR A 367 30.03 -23.41 13.27
C TYR A 367 30.61 -24.71 12.71
N ASP A 368 30.33 -25.83 13.38
CA ASP A 368 30.71 -27.18 12.97
C ASP A 368 29.46 -28.01 12.61
N ALA A 369 29.33 -28.36 11.34
CA ALA A 369 28.19 -29.14 10.85
C ALA A 369 28.13 -30.58 11.38
N ALA A 370 29.22 -31.15 11.89
CA ALA A 370 29.23 -32.51 12.44
C ALA A 370 28.72 -32.55 13.89
N THR A 371 28.87 -31.46 14.63
CA THR A 371 28.52 -31.39 16.07
C THR A 371 27.44 -30.36 16.38
N HIS A 372 27.11 -29.50 15.42
CA HIS A 372 26.27 -28.31 15.53
C HIS A 372 26.77 -27.25 16.53
N VAL A 373 27.97 -27.44 17.09
CA VAL A 373 28.58 -26.49 18.02
C VAL A 373 29.08 -25.27 17.27
N THR A 374 28.80 -24.09 17.84
CA THR A 374 29.34 -22.82 17.39
C THR A 374 30.30 -22.26 18.43
N SER A 375 31.59 -22.28 18.12
CA SER A 375 32.60 -21.63 18.95
C SER A 375 32.57 -20.11 18.72
N VAL A 376 32.68 -19.34 19.80
CA VAL A 376 32.70 -17.88 19.78
C VAL A 376 34.04 -17.37 20.32
N SER A 377 34.72 -16.51 19.56
CA SER A 377 35.92 -15.78 19.99
C SER A 377 35.78 -14.29 19.70
N GLN A 378 36.53 -13.46 20.42
CA GLN A 378 36.61 -12.00 20.23
C GLN A 378 37.88 -11.62 19.48
#